data_AF-A0A2P5D856-F1
#
_entry.id   AF-A0A2P5D856-F1
#
_cell.length_a   1.000
_cell.length_b   1.000
_cell.length_c   1.000
_cell.angle_alpha   90.00
_cell.angle_beta   90.00
_cell.angle_gamma   90.00
#
_symmetry.space_group_name_H-M   'P 1'
#
loop_
_entity.id
_entity.type
_entity.pdbx_description
1 polymer ?
#
loop_
_entity_poly.entity_id
_entity_poly.type
_entity_poly.pdbx_seq_one_letter_code
_entity_poly.pdbx_strand_id
1 'polypeptide(L)'
;MGQKPINGRACKNLIRLAGNSNVQLQLAVSTGSGVDSFTPDPSLGNFILTRINIRIPKIKMNSVNEGTTRNWDEPIAKYVEKCKFHPG
;
A
#
# COMPACT_ATOMS: atom_id res chain seq x y z
N MET A 1 -27.32 -4.87 7.82
CA MET A 1 -25.93 -4.75 7.31
C MET A 1 -25.61 -6.04 6.56
N GLY A 2 -25.66 -6.01 5.23
CA GLY A 2 -25.44 -7.21 4.41
C GLY A 2 -23.98 -7.32 3.97
N GLN A 3 -23.36 -8.48 4.17
CA GLN A 3 -22.08 -8.82 3.57
C GLN A 3 -22.28 -8.90 2.04
N LYS A 4 -21.54 -8.10 1.26
CA LYS A 4 -21.54 -8.22 -0.20
C LYS A 4 -20.52 -9.28 -0.61
N PRO A 5 -20.92 -10.37 -1.29
CA PRO A 5 -19.98 -11.31 -1.86
C PRO A 5 -19.16 -10.63 -2.96
N ILE A 6 -17.84 -10.82 -2.95
CA ILE A 6 -16.93 -10.25 -3.95
C ILE A 6 -16.91 -11.19 -5.17
N ASN A 7 -17.84 -10.99 -6.12
CA ASN A 7 -17.85 -11.65 -7.43
C ASN A 7 -17.39 -10.67 -8.51
N GLY A 8 -16.08 -10.57 -8.71
CA GLY A 8 -15.47 -9.78 -9.76
C GLY A 8 -13.99 -10.11 -9.90
N ARG A 9 -13.41 -9.90 -11.09
CA ARG A 9 -11.96 -10.02 -11.32
C ARG A 9 -11.24 -8.98 -10.45
N ALA A 10 -10.97 -9.32 -9.20
CA ALA A 10 -10.06 -8.56 -8.37
C ALA A 10 -8.66 -8.70 -8.97
N CYS A 11 -8.01 -7.58 -9.29
CA CYS A 11 -6.56 -7.56 -9.41
C CYS A 11 -6.02 -7.96 -8.02
N LYS A 12 -5.64 -9.23 -7.86
CA LYS A 12 -5.19 -9.82 -6.61
C LYS A 12 -3.79 -9.31 -6.28
N ASN A 13 -3.70 -8.11 -5.72
CA ASN A 13 -2.47 -7.65 -5.08
C ASN A 13 -2.61 -7.89 -3.57
N LEU A 14 -2.25 -9.11 -3.12
CA LEU A 14 -2.15 -9.42 -1.69
C LEU A 14 -0.85 -8.82 -1.16
N ILE A 15 -0.95 -7.77 -0.34
CA ILE A 15 0.22 -7.11 0.26
C ILE A 15 0.34 -7.55 1.72
N ARG A 16 1.29 -8.43 2.03
CA ARG A 16 1.62 -8.79 3.42
C ARG A 16 2.54 -7.72 4.00
N LEU A 17 2.04 -6.95 4.97
CA LEU A 17 2.85 -6.01 5.74
C LEU A 17 3.39 -6.73 6.98
N ALA A 18 4.70 -6.74 7.19
CA ALA A 18 5.32 -7.28 8.40
C ALA A 18 6.08 -6.15 9.12
N GLY A 19 5.74 -5.92 10.38
CA GLY A 19 6.38 -4.95 11.28
C GLY A 19 6.40 -5.51 12.71
N ASN A 20 7.33 -4.99 13.53
CA ASN A 20 7.84 -5.53 14.80
C ASN A 20 6.84 -6.40 15.62
N SER A 21 7.29 -7.65 15.83
CA SER A 21 6.74 -8.75 16.67
C SER A 21 5.27 -9.14 16.58
N ASN A 22 4.44 -8.42 15.83
CA ASN A 22 3.09 -8.87 15.45
C ASN A 22 2.91 -8.65 13.95
N VAL A 23 3.11 -9.71 13.17
CA VAL A 23 2.89 -9.66 11.72
C VAL A 23 1.42 -9.37 11.46
N GLN A 24 1.10 -8.17 10.97
CA GLN A 24 -0.25 -7.76 10.62
C GLN A 24 -0.48 -7.93 9.12
N LEU A 25 -1.10 -9.05 8.74
CA LEU A 25 -1.59 -9.22 7.38
C LEU A 25 -2.76 -8.25 7.12
N GLN A 26 -2.74 -7.60 5.96
CA GLN A 26 -3.85 -6.80 5.42
C GLN A 26 -4.11 -7.25 3.98
N LEU A 27 -5.37 -7.26 3.57
CA LEU A 27 -5.77 -7.47 2.18
C LEU A 27 -6.38 -6.18 1.66
N ALA A 28 -5.74 -5.52 0.69
CA ALA A 28 -6.29 -4.35 0.02
C ALA A 28 -6.88 -4.74 -1.35
N VAL A 29 -8.10 -4.30 -1.66
CA VAL A 29 -8.81 -4.65 -2.90
C VAL A 29 -9.27 -3.38 -3.60
N SER A 30 -8.95 -3.25 -4.90
CA SER A 30 -9.45 -2.19 -5.77
C SER A 30 -10.48 -2.75 -6.76
N THR A 31 -11.58 -2.04 -6.95
CA THR A 31 -12.67 -2.40 -7.88
C THR A 31 -12.90 -1.33 -8.96
N GLY A 32 -11.98 -0.36 -9.08
CA GLY A 32 -12.15 0.81 -9.94
C GLY A 32 -12.99 1.94 -9.32
N SER A 33 -13.79 1.66 -8.28
CA SER A 33 -14.56 2.67 -7.54
C SER A 33 -13.87 3.18 -6.26
N GLY A 34 -12.72 2.61 -5.92
CA GLY A 34 -11.99 2.89 -4.68
C GLY A 34 -11.13 1.70 -4.27
N VAL A 35 -10.49 1.83 -3.10
CA VAL A 35 -9.68 0.76 -2.48
C VAL A 35 -10.16 0.53 -1.05
N ASP A 36 -10.46 -0.72 -0.72
CA ASP A 36 -10.86 -1.14 0.63
C ASP A 36 -9.79 -2.05 1.25
N SER A 37 -9.68 -2.08 2.58
CA SER A 37 -8.76 -2.98 3.30
C SER A 37 -9.49 -3.87 4.28
N PHE A 38 -9.04 -5.12 4.34
CA PHE A 38 -9.58 -6.17 5.17
C PHE A 38 -8.48 -6.74 6.08
N THR A 39 -8.83 -7.00 7.33
CA THR A 39 -7.97 -7.69 8.31
C THR A 39 -8.42 -9.14 8.42
N PRO A 40 -7.52 -10.13 8.44
CA PRO A 40 -7.91 -11.51 8.71
C PRO A 40 -8.38 -11.66 10.17
N ASP A 41 -9.46 -12.40 10.35
CA ASP A 41 -9.88 -12.96 11.64
C ASP A 41 -9.60 -14.47 11.62
N PRO A 42 -8.51 -14.94 12.24
CA PRO A 42 -8.15 -16.35 12.25
C PRO A 42 -9.20 -17.24 12.93
N SER A 43 -9.97 -16.69 13.87
CA SER A 43 -10.99 -17.43 14.62
C SER A 43 -12.19 -17.78 13.74
N LEU A 44 -12.48 -16.92 12.76
CA LEU A 44 -13.59 -17.09 11.82
C LEU A 44 -13.13 -17.64 10.46
N GLY A 45 -11.83 -17.66 10.19
CA GLY A 45 -11.28 -18.05 8.88
C GLY A 45 -11.60 -17.05 7.76
N ASN A 46 -11.99 -15.82 8.09
CA ASN A 46 -12.49 -14.82 7.14
C ASN A 46 -11.65 -13.52 7.15
N PHE A 47 -11.79 -12.72 6.09
CA PHE A 47 -11.28 -11.35 6.04
C PHE A 47 -12.41 -10.37 6.34
N ILE A 48 -12.23 -9.54 7.36
CA ILE A 48 -13.22 -8.55 7.79
C ILE A 48 -12.84 -7.18 7.25
N LEU A 49 -13.79 -6.47 6.65
CA LEU A 49 -13.59 -5.11 6.15
C LEU A 49 -13.29 -4.17 7.32
N THR A 50 -12.13 -3.53 7.32
CA THR A 50 -11.68 -2.65 8.41
C THR A 50 -11.43 -1.22 7.98
N ARG A 51 -11.19 -0.95 6.70
CA ARG A 51 -11.08 0.41 6.16
C ARG A 51 -11.75 0.48 4.79
N ILE A 52 -12.55 1.52 4.59
CA ILE A 52 -13.31 1.75 3.36
C ILE A 52 -12.71 2.95 2.62
N ASN A 53 -12.61 2.84 1.30
CA ASN A 53 -12.20 3.89 0.38
C ASN A 53 -10.92 4.62 0.81
N ILE A 54 -9.87 3.85 1.09
CA ILE A 54 -8.56 4.34 1.50
C ILE A 54 -8.03 5.34 0.48
N ARG A 55 -7.55 6.48 0.99
CA ARG A 55 -6.93 7.55 0.20
C ARG A 55 -5.47 7.71 0.60
N ILE A 56 -4.63 7.95 -0.39
CA ILE A 56 -3.22 8.26 -0.16
C ILE A 56 -3.15 9.70 0.40
N PRO A 57 -2.55 9.91 1.59
CA PRO A 57 -2.43 11.24 2.16
C PRO A 57 -1.42 12.08 1.35
N LYS A 58 -1.63 13.40 1.32
CA LYS A 58 -0.70 14.34 0.68
C LYS A 58 0.47 14.62 1.64
N ILE A 59 1.43 13.70 1.70
CA ILE A 59 2.65 13.84 2.51
C ILE A 59 3.91 13.83 1.63
N LYS A 60 4.96 14.53 2.07
CA LYS A 60 6.29 14.49 1.43
C LYS A 60 7.10 13.35 2.05
N MET A 61 6.93 12.14 1.53
CA MET A 61 7.69 10.96 1.92
C MET A 61 8.15 10.23 0.65
N ASN A 62 9.42 9.90 0.55
CA ASN A 62 9.99 9.12 -0.54
C ASN A 62 10.49 7.77 -0.01
N SER A 63 10.41 6.74 -0.85
CA SER A 63 11.00 5.43 -0.57
C SER A 63 11.68 4.98 -1.85
N VAL A 64 13.01 4.99 -1.84
CA VAL A 64 13.84 4.64 -2.98
C VAL A 64 15.01 3.79 -2.49
N ASN A 65 15.43 2.81 -3.30
CA ASN A 65 16.62 2.03 -3.01
C ASN A 65 17.88 2.75 -3.52
N GLU A 66 18.53 3.50 -2.65
CA GLU A 66 19.74 4.26 -2.99
C GLU A 66 20.97 3.39 -3.31
N GLY A 67 20.94 2.09 -2.96
CA GLY A 67 21.99 1.15 -3.39
C GLY A 67 22.06 0.98 -4.92
N THR A 68 21.03 1.42 -5.64
CA THR A 68 20.95 1.36 -7.11
C THR A 68 21.36 2.67 -7.81
N THR A 69 21.88 3.65 -7.07
CA THR A 69 22.18 5.02 -7.60
C THR A 69 23.05 5.01 -8.85
N ARG A 70 24.02 4.09 -8.96
CA ARG A 70 24.90 3.97 -10.14
C ARG A 70 24.14 3.71 -11.46
N ASN A 71 22.95 3.12 -11.37
CA ASN A 71 22.13 2.75 -12.53
C ASN A 71 21.01 3.76 -12.82
N TRP A 72 20.92 4.84 -12.06
CA TRP A 72 19.91 5.85 -12.29
C TRP A 72 20.26 6.71 -13.50
N ASP A 73 19.24 7.04 -14.27
CA ASP A 73 19.35 8.08 -15.29
C ASP A 73 19.38 9.46 -14.63
N GLU A 74 19.80 10.46 -15.40
CA GLU A 74 19.92 11.84 -14.93
C GLU A 74 18.60 12.40 -14.35
N PRO A 75 17.41 12.15 -14.93
CA PRO A 75 16.14 12.60 -14.34
C PRO A 75 15.85 12.01 -12.96
N ILE A 76 16.05 10.70 -12.76
CA ILE A 76 15.82 10.07 -11.46
C ILE A 76 16.80 10.62 -10.41
N ALA A 77 18.08 10.73 -10.76
CA ALA A 77 19.10 11.25 -9.85
C ALA A 77 18.78 12.66 -9.36
N LYS A 78 18.44 13.58 -10.29
CA LYS A 78 18.04 14.96 -9.95
C LYS A 78 16.78 15.01 -9.12
N TYR A 79 15.79 14.15 -9.41
CA TYR A 79 14.54 14.12 -8.65
C TYR A 79 14.75 13.66 -7.21
N VAL A 80 15.52 12.58 -7.00
CA VAL A 80 15.83 12.06 -5.67
C VAL A 80 16.64 13.09 -4.87
N GLU A 81 17.63 13.74 -5.49
CA GLU A 81 18.40 14.82 -4.86
C GLU A 81 17.50 15.98 -4.40
N LYS A 82 16.59 16.44 -5.27
CA LYS A 82 15.59 17.47 -4.93
C LYS A 82 14.67 17.06 -3.78
N CYS A 83 14.32 15.78 -3.68
CA CYS A 83 13.50 15.29 -2.57
C CYS A 83 14.26 15.24 -1.24
N LYS A 84 15.58 15.02 -1.27
CA LYS A 84 16.45 15.00 -0.08
C LYS A 84 16.76 16.40 0.42
N PHE A 85 17.15 17.30 -0.48
CA PHE A 85 17.58 18.65 -0.17
C PHE A 85 16.51 19.63 -0.62
N HIS A 86 15.39 19.67 0.12
CA HIS A 86 14.43 20.74 -0.07
C HIS A 86 15.07 22.05 0.44
N PRO A 87 15.25 23.08 -0.39
CA PRO A 87 15.48 24.41 0.14
C PRO A 87 14.21 24.77 0.93
N GLY A 88 14.37 25.00 2.24
CA GLY A 88 13.28 25.52 3.07
C GLY A 88 12.76 26.84 2.54
#